data_AF-A0A2M7L8Y8-F1
#
_entry.id   AF-A0A2M7L8Y8-F1
#
_cell.length_a   1.000
_cell.length_b   1.000
_cell.length_c   1.000
_cell.angle_alpha   90.00
_cell.angle_beta   90.00
_cell.angle_gamma   90.00
#
_symmetry.space_group_name_H-M   'P 1'
#
loop_
_entity.id
_entity.type
_entity.pdbx_description
1 polymer ?
#
loop_
_entity_poly.entity_id
_entity_poly.type
_entity_poly.pdbx_seq_one_letter_code
_entity_poly.pdbx_strand_id
1 'polypeptide(L)'
;MFKLNPVHWFKRRRAAEKPSDTFCPAPFRMINVMPPGTAKPCCAYSGQINRAGKAMSVYQHSVEEIWNSDQMRTLRRELDNGGKPAECGYCFRREALGFESMRQFGLKASARQGLDVDALRSAAVTSDYRVALPVAYDLDLGNLCNLKCRMCHSQTSSAIAADPVHSRWSPPGIGAARWRGGYADIAPARVLGAEYEGMGWPERQGDISTAWTDSEAVIRVDLTGIELSGLTIRLSAEKPDDHPFKLSVNGKILFDGVLPAGIWEQEYDLSSCSDAAQLEILLSSAAFVRHNGGGSAGVGVEQLRLQRRDIGKNAVSFSRFSKGAEWFREKELLYGEILKNPERVEHLHMIGGEPQLIKEVREVMRHLVDIGAAATINLYMTTNASVVHDEWIALAEKFKSVTIAVSADGCGAIQEYIRFPAQWADLEMNLPRLRGLANAEVYLHTTIQAYNMLNITELAEYCDAIDIELQHHVLESPAYLSALAMPQAIRLEAAGRLRTYADSSTGRNSGSLADVIAAFEVAGLPDAARIEEFMLFTNDLDASRDQEFASTFPELARLLADAGFVWSSQRRFS
;
A
#
# COMPACT_ATOMS: atom_id res chain seq x y z
N MET A 1 10.86 52.55 -30.79
CA MET A 1 10.07 52.07 -31.94
C MET A 1 10.88 51.02 -32.69
N PHE A 2 10.87 49.77 -32.24
CA PHE A 2 11.36 48.62 -33.02
C PHE A 2 10.46 47.43 -32.69
N LYS A 3 9.84 46.90 -33.75
CA LYS A 3 8.77 45.91 -33.73
C LYS A 3 9.32 44.52 -33.40
N LEU A 4 8.68 43.84 -32.45
CA LEU A 4 8.81 42.41 -32.23
C LEU A 4 8.35 41.66 -33.48
N ASN A 5 9.19 40.75 -33.98
CA ASN A 5 8.90 39.86 -35.10
C ASN A 5 8.26 38.58 -34.53
N PRO A 6 7.03 38.20 -34.91
CA PRO A 6 6.39 37.01 -34.38
C PRO A 6 7.00 35.75 -35.03
N VAL A 7 7.47 34.84 -34.18
CA VAL A 7 8.00 33.53 -34.57
C VAL A 7 6.87 32.75 -35.26
N HIS A 8 7.14 32.33 -36.49
CA HIS A 8 6.22 31.53 -37.32
C HIS A 8 5.90 30.19 -36.66
N TRP A 9 4.69 30.09 -36.12
CA TRP A 9 4.06 28.82 -35.78
C TRP A 9 3.89 27.98 -37.05
N PHE A 10 4.62 26.85 -37.12
CA PHE A 10 4.34 25.80 -38.09
C PHE A 10 2.91 25.30 -37.90
N LYS A 11 2.04 25.56 -38.89
CA LYS A 11 0.79 24.81 -39.08
C LYS A 11 1.14 23.37 -39.42
N ARG A 12 1.37 22.53 -38.40
CA ARG A 12 1.23 21.08 -38.57
C ARG A 12 -0.22 20.80 -38.96
N ARG A 13 -0.41 20.24 -40.15
CA ARG A 13 -1.65 19.55 -40.50
C ARG A 13 -1.99 18.63 -39.32
N ARG A 14 -3.17 18.78 -38.71
CA ARG A 14 -3.72 17.77 -37.81
C ARG A 14 -3.83 16.48 -38.63
N ALA A 15 -2.81 15.63 -38.56
CA ALA A 15 -3.04 14.21 -38.70
C ALA A 15 -4.11 13.88 -37.66
N ALA A 16 -5.15 13.13 -38.04
CA ALA A 16 -6.10 12.60 -37.07
C ALA A 16 -5.25 11.96 -35.95
N GLU A 17 -5.35 12.50 -34.73
CA GLU A 17 -4.70 11.90 -33.57
C GLU A 17 -5.19 10.46 -33.52
N LYS A 18 -4.27 9.50 -33.73
CA LYS A 18 -4.55 8.12 -33.35
C LYS A 18 -5.00 8.18 -31.89
N PRO A 19 -6.07 7.47 -31.48
CA PRO A 19 -6.38 7.31 -30.07
C PRO A 19 -5.07 6.95 -29.35
N SER A 20 -4.72 7.68 -28.29
CA SER A 20 -3.49 7.39 -27.55
C SER A 20 -3.56 5.94 -27.10
N ASP A 21 -2.59 5.11 -27.49
CA ASP A 21 -2.57 3.71 -27.08
C ASP A 21 -2.42 3.63 -25.55
N THR A 22 -3.51 3.27 -24.87
CA THR A 22 -3.57 3.14 -23.42
C THR A 22 -3.36 1.70 -22.94
N PHE A 23 -3.10 0.77 -23.87
CA PHE A 23 -2.91 -0.64 -23.54
C PHE A 23 -1.83 -0.80 -22.45
N CYS A 24 -2.05 -1.74 -21.55
CA CYS A 24 -1.16 -2.07 -20.44
C CYS A 24 -1.10 -3.59 -20.31
N PRO A 25 0.09 -4.23 -20.33
CA PRO A 25 0.19 -5.68 -20.22
C PRO A 25 -0.03 -6.17 -18.78
N ALA A 26 0.12 -5.32 -17.76
CA ALA A 26 0.08 -5.74 -16.36
C ALA A 26 -1.26 -6.43 -15.98
N PRO A 27 -2.45 -5.86 -16.25
CA PRO A 27 -3.73 -6.53 -15.93
C PRO A 27 -3.97 -7.85 -16.69
N PHE A 28 -3.12 -8.21 -17.65
CA PHE A 28 -3.19 -9.47 -18.40
C PHE A 28 -2.17 -10.50 -17.95
N ARG A 29 -1.17 -10.11 -17.15
CA ARG A 29 -0.01 -10.95 -16.84
C ARG A 29 0.35 -11.04 -15.38
N MET A 30 0.02 -10.04 -14.56
CA MET A 30 0.46 -9.96 -13.18
C MET A 30 -0.66 -9.75 -12.17
N ILE A 31 -0.50 -10.30 -10.97
CA ILE A 31 -1.33 -9.99 -9.82
C ILE A 31 -0.45 -9.71 -8.60
N ASN A 32 -0.85 -8.73 -7.81
CA ASN A 32 -0.27 -8.47 -6.50
C ASN A 32 -1.22 -8.95 -5.41
N VAL A 33 -0.76 -9.82 -4.51
CA VAL A 33 -1.50 -10.27 -3.33
C VAL A 33 -0.86 -9.64 -2.10
N MET A 34 -1.63 -8.81 -1.39
CA MET A 34 -1.15 -8.02 -0.26
C MET A 34 -1.28 -8.78 1.07
N PRO A 35 -0.69 -8.31 2.21
CA PRO A 35 -0.75 -9.02 3.49
C PRO A 35 -2.19 -9.26 4.00
N PRO A 36 -3.15 -8.33 3.83
CA PRO A 36 -4.56 -8.59 4.15
C PRO A 36 -5.25 -9.63 3.26
N GLY A 37 -4.57 -10.17 2.24
CA GLY A 37 -5.13 -11.12 1.27
C GLY A 37 -5.93 -10.45 0.14
N THR A 38 -6.10 -9.13 0.15
CA THR A 38 -6.63 -8.39 -1.00
C THR A 38 -5.64 -8.36 -2.14
N ALA A 39 -6.12 -8.08 -3.36
CA ALA A 39 -5.30 -8.12 -4.55
C ALA A 39 -5.44 -6.89 -5.45
N LYS A 40 -4.37 -6.61 -6.20
CA LYS A 40 -4.30 -5.56 -7.22
C LYS A 40 -3.80 -6.12 -8.56
N PRO A 41 -4.15 -5.53 -9.70
CA PRO A 41 -3.60 -5.91 -11.00
C PRO A 41 -2.16 -5.42 -11.22
N CYS A 42 -1.70 -4.42 -10.45
CA CYS A 42 -0.31 -3.97 -10.39
C CYS A 42 -0.12 -3.04 -9.18
N CYS A 43 1.14 -2.73 -8.83
CA CYS A 43 1.47 -1.85 -7.72
C CYS A 43 1.00 -0.38 -7.90
N ALA A 44 0.88 0.12 -9.15
CA ALA A 44 0.36 1.47 -9.45
C ALA A 44 -1.17 1.60 -9.30
N TYR A 45 -1.90 0.49 -9.22
CA TYR A 45 -3.35 0.52 -9.18
C TYR A 45 -3.84 1.10 -7.85
N SER A 46 -4.66 2.16 -7.91
CA SER A 46 -5.29 2.71 -6.71
C SER A 46 -6.51 1.85 -6.33
N GLY A 47 -6.65 1.57 -5.03
CA GLY A 47 -7.69 0.66 -4.53
C GLY A 47 -7.33 -0.82 -4.64
N GLN A 48 -8.35 -1.68 -4.72
CA GLN A 48 -8.25 -3.14 -4.76
C GLN A 48 -9.14 -3.68 -5.88
N ILE A 49 -8.81 -4.87 -6.38
CA ILE A 49 -9.74 -5.68 -7.16
C ILE A 49 -10.99 -5.92 -6.29
N ASN A 50 -12.16 -5.62 -6.83
CA ASN A 50 -13.42 -5.62 -6.11
C ASN A 50 -14.55 -6.22 -6.97
N ARG A 51 -15.61 -6.63 -6.29
CA ARG A 51 -16.88 -7.07 -6.87
C ARG A 51 -17.98 -6.20 -6.27
N ALA A 52 -18.68 -5.46 -7.11
CA ALA A 52 -19.72 -4.50 -6.69
C ALA A 52 -19.21 -3.51 -5.60
N GLY A 53 -17.99 -2.98 -5.77
CA GLY A 53 -17.39 -2.03 -4.83
C GLY A 53 -16.78 -2.65 -3.56
N LYS A 54 -16.95 -3.97 -3.34
CA LYS A 54 -16.39 -4.69 -2.19
C LYS A 54 -15.06 -5.35 -2.55
N ALA A 55 -13.98 -5.06 -1.83
CA ALA A 55 -12.66 -5.62 -2.09
C ALA A 55 -12.70 -7.16 -2.06
N MET A 56 -12.17 -7.79 -3.09
CA MET A 56 -11.99 -9.25 -3.12
C MET A 56 -10.70 -9.63 -2.39
N SER A 57 -10.73 -10.79 -1.72
CA SER A 57 -9.60 -11.33 -0.97
C SER A 57 -9.48 -12.84 -1.17
N VAL A 58 -8.24 -13.35 -1.14
CA VAL A 58 -7.92 -14.79 -1.20
C VAL A 58 -8.49 -15.57 -0.02
N TYR A 59 -8.81 -14.89 1.07
CA TYR A 59 -9.51 -15.48 2.22
C TYR A 59 -10.96 -15.87 1.89
N GLN A 60 -11.57 -15.28 0.87
CA GLN A 60 -12.98 -15.52 0.50
C GLN A 60 -13.15 -16.06 -0.92
N HIS A 61 -12.17 -15.82 -1.79
CA HIS A 61 -12.23 -16.14 -3.22
C HIS A 61 -10.98 -16.90 -3.63
N SER A 62 -11.08 -17.73 -4.66
CA SER A 62 -9.91 -18.29 -5.34
C SER A 62 -9.15 -17.23 -6.12
N VAL A 63 -7.87 -17.49 -6.40
CA VAL A 63 -7.04 -16.59 -7.23
C VAL A 63 -7.66 -16.40 -8.61
N GLU A 64 -8.23 -17.45 -9.20
CA GLU A 64 -8.88 -17.37 -10.52
C GLU A 64 -10.11 -16.46 -10.51
N GLU A 65 -10.95 -16.55 -9.47
CA GLU A 65 -12.15 -15.71 -9.35
C GLU A 65 -11.80 -14.22 -9.20
N ILE A 66 -10.74 -13.90 -8.47
CA ILE A 66 -10.23 -12.53 -8.33
C ILE A 66 -9.69 -12.06 -9.69
N TRP A 67 -8.81 -12.87 -10.30
CA TRP A 67 -8.11 -12.55 -11.52
C TRP A 67 -9.02 -12.36 -12.74
N ASN A 68 -10.11 -13.12 -12.81
CA ASN A 68 -11.08 -13.06 -13.89
C ASN A 68 -12.44 -12.48 -13.45
N SER A 69 -12.43 -11.67 -12.39
CA SER A 69 -13.60 -10.92 -11.94
C SER A 69 -14.13 -9.96 -13.03
N ASP A 70 -15.38 -9.55 -12.92
CA ASP A 70 -16.00 -8.62 -13.87
C ASP A 70 -15.29 -7.26 -13.89
N GLN A 71 -14.76 -6.80 -12.74
CA GLN A 71 -13.96 -5.59 -12.70
C GLN A 71 -12.65 -5.76 -13.49
N MET A 72 -11.93 -6.88 -13.33
CA MET A 72 -10.71 -7.14 -14.09
C MET A 72 -10.96 -7.25 -15.60
N ARG A 73 -12.07 -7.89 -15.99
CA ARG A 73 -12.49 -7.97 -17.40
C ARG A 73 -12.82 -6.58 -17.96
N THR A 74 -13.48 -5.74 -17.16
CA THR A 74 -13.81 -4.35 -17.52
C THR A 74 -12.53 -3.51 -17.65
N LEU A 75 -11.62 -3.60 -16.69
CA LEU A 75 -10.33 -2.91 -16.70
C LEU A 75 -9.52 -3.24 -17.96
N ARG A 76 -9.39 -4.53 -18.28
CA ARG A 76 -8.70 -5.00 -19.48
C ARG A 76 -9.34 -4.45 -20.76
N ARG A 77 -10.66 -4.49 -20.84
CA ARG A 77 -11.43 -3.95 -21.99
C ARG A 77 -11.26 -2.45 -22.13
N GLU A 78 -11.31 -1.71 -21.04
CA GLU A 78 -11.17 -0.26 -21.07
C GLU A 78 -9.78 0.15 -21.56
N LEU A 79 -8.72 -0.45 -21.01
CA LEU A 79 -7.34 -0.22 -21.44
C LEU A 79 -7.09 -0.67 -22.89
N ASP A 80 -7.77 -1.74 -23.33
CA ASP A 80 -7.68 -2.19 -24.71
C ASP A 80 -8.34 -1.23 -25.70
N ASN A 81 -9.42 -0.56 -25.29
CA ASN A 81 -10.20 0.33 -26.16
C ASN A 81 -9.81 1.82 -26.03
N GLY A 82 -8.62 2.13 -25.51
CA GLY A 82 -8.12 3.50 -25.41
C GLY A 82 -8.61 4.29 -24.19
N GLY A 83 -9.28 3.63 -23.24
CA GLY A 83 -9.76 4.23 -22.01
C GLY A 83 -8.64 4.46 -20.98
N LYS A 84 -8.94 5.32 -19.99
CA LYS A 84 -8.01 5.71 -18.92
C LYS A 84 -8.70 5.54 -17.57
N PRO A 85 -8.76 4.29 -17.06
CA PRO A 85 -9.40 3.99 -15.78
C PRO A 85 -8.86 4.89 -14.67
N ALA A 86 -9.76 5.38 -13.81
CA ALA A 86 -9.39 6.29 -12.72
C ALA A 86 -8.35 5.66 -11.78
N GLU A 87 -8.47 4.35 -11.57
CA GLU A 87 -7.57 3.55 -10.73
C GLU A 87 -6.16 3.42 -11.29
N CYS A 88 -5.99 3.58 -12.61
CA CYS A 88 -4.71 3.65 -13.29
C CYS A 88 -4.14 5.07 -13.38
N GLY A 89 -4.77 6.04 -12.70
CA GLY A 89 -4.45 7.47 -12.78
C GLY A 89 -3.00 7.81 -12.44
N TYR A 90 -2.32 7.01 -11.60
CA TYR A 90 -0.88 7.17 -11.32
C TYR A 90 -0.05 7.22 -12.62
N CYS A 91 -0.20 6.20 -13.48
CA CYS A 91 0.54 6.12 -14.73
C CYS A 91 0.15 7.25 -15.69
N PHE A 92 -1.14 7.53 -15.84
CA PHE A 92 -1.60 8.56 -16.79
C PHE A 92 -1.23 9.99 -16.37
N ARG A 93 -1.16 10.29 -15.06
CA ARG A 93 -0.65 11.57 -14.57
C ARG A 93 0.82 11.76 -14.93
N ARG A 94 1.65 10.73 -14.70
CA ARG A 94 3.07 10.75 -15.08
C ARG A 94 3.26 10.96 -16.58
N GLU A 95 2.50 10.23 -17.40
CA GLU A 95 2.55 10.35 -18.86
C GLU A 95 2.14 11.75 -19.34
N ALA A 96 1.13 12.36 -18.72
CA ALA A 96 0.69 13.72 -19.05
C ALA A 96 1.75 14.78 -18.73
N LEU A 97 2.63 14.51 -17.76
CA LEU A 97 3.79 15.34 -17.43
C LEU A 97 5.02 15.03 -18.30
N GLY A 98 4.90 14.13 -19.27
CA GLY A 98 6.00 13.72 -20.16
C GLY A 98 6.93 12.65 -19.58
N PHE A 99 6.59 12.08 -18.42
CA PHE A 99 7.38 11.03 -17.78
C PHE A 99 6.98 9.64 -18.25
N GLU A 100 7.96 8.73 -18.24
CA GLU A 100 7.67 7.32 -18.38
C GLU A 100 6.88 6.82 -17.16
N SER A 101 5.81 6.07 -17.45
CA SER A 101 5.02 5.37 -16.45
C SER A 101 5.40 3.90 -16.35
N MET A 102 4.99 3.23 -15.26
CA MET A 102 5.15 1.77 -15.14
C MET A 102 4.42 1.00 -16.25
N ARG A 103 3.35 1.57 -16.83
CA ARG A 103 2.68 0.99 -18.00
C ARG A 103 3.59 1.00 -19.23
N GLN A 104 4.17 2.16 -19.55
CA GLN A 104 5.07 2.31 -20.70
C GLN A 104 6.35 1.49 -20.53
N PHE A 105 6.91 1.48 -19.31
CA PHE A 105 8.03 0.63 -18.96
C PHE A 105 7.70 -0.86 -19.13
N GLY A 106 6.57 -1.32 -18.57
CA GLY A 106 6.11 -2.69 -18.67
C GLY A 106 5.86 -3.14 -20.12
N LEU A 107 5.36 -2.24 -20.97
CA LEU A 107 5.23 -2.48 -22.42
C LEU A 107 6.60 -2.68 -23.09
N LYS A 108 7.56 -1.79 -22.85
CA LYS A 108 8.91 -1.89 -23.40
C LYS A 108 9.60 -3.17 -22.93
N ALA A 109 9.48 -3.50 -21.64
CA ALA A 109 10.03 -4.72 -21.06
C ALA A 109 9.40 -5.97 -21.71
N SER A 110 8.07 -6.01 -21.82
CA SER A 110 7.36 -7.12 -22.46
C SER A 110 7.74 -7.28 -23.93
N ALA A 111 7.91 -6.17 -24.67
CA ALA A 111 8.35 -6.20 -26.06
C ALA A 111 9.77 -6.76 -26.21
N ARG A 112 10.70 -6.41 -25.31
CA ARG A 112 12.06 -6.98 -25.27
C ARG A 112 12.05 -8.48 -24.99
N GLN A 113 11.04 -8.95 -24.25
CA GLN A 113 10.81 -10.38 -23.97
C GLN A 113 10.03 -11.10 -25.07
N GLY A 114 9.69 -10.42 -26.18
CA GLY A 114 9.00 -11.03 -27.32
C GLY A 114 7.49 -11.22 -27.11
N LEU A 115 6.86 -10.48 -26.19
CA LEU A 115 5.40 -10.50 -26.07
C LEU A 115 4.74 -9.99 -27.36
N ASP A 116 3.96 -10.86 -28.00
CA ASP A 116 3.03 -10.48 -29.05
C ASP A 116 1.79 -9.84 -28.42
N VAL A 117 1.79 -8.51 -28.37
CA VAL A 117 0.69 -7.71 -27.82
C VAL A 117 -0.59 -7.90 -28.64
N ASP A 118 -0.50 -8.01 -29.97
CA ASP A 118 -1.69 -8.15 -30.82
C ASP A 118 -2.34 -9.53 -30.66
N ALA A 119 -1.53 -10.59 -30.51
CA ALA A 119 -2.02 -11.91 -30.16
C ALA A 119 -2.68 -11.93 -28.77
N LEU A 120 -2.08 -11.26 -27.77
CA LEU A 120 -2.65 -11.16 -26.43
C LEU A 120 -4.01 -10.46 -26.44
N ARG A 121 -4.11 -9.34 -27.17
CA ARG A 121 -5.37 -8.59 -27.35
C ARG A 121 -6.42 -9.44 -28.05
N SER A 122 -6.05 -10.07 -29.16
CA SER A 122 -6.95 -10.93 -29.94
C SER A 122 -7.50 -12.08 -29.10
N ALA A 123 -6.63 -12.78 -28.36
CA ALA A 123 -7.05 -13.84 -27.45
C ALA A 123 -8.00 -13.31 -26.37
N ALA A 124 -7.67 -12.18 -25.73
CA ALA A 124 -8.53 -11.58 -24.72
C ALA A 124 -9.91 -11.17 -25.27
N VAL A 125 -9.99 -10.57 -26.45
CA VAL A 125 -11.27 -10.21 -27.07
C VAL A 125 -12.13 -11.45 -27.33
N THR A 126 -11.54 -12.53 -27.86
CA THR A 126 -12.28 -13.77 -28.16
C THR A 126 -12.82 -14.48 -26.93
N SER A 127 -12.19 -14.29 -25.76
CA SER A 127 -12.59 -14.87 -24.48
C SER A 127 -13.35 -13.90 -23.57
N ASP A 128 -13.82 -12.78 -24.11
CA ASP A 128 -14.46 -11.70 -23.35
C ASP A 128 -13.65 -11.24 -22.13
N TYR A 129 -12.35 -11.06 -22.38
CA TYR A 129 -11.29 -10.62 -21.48
C TYR A 129 -11.03 -11.54 -20.29
N ARG A 130 -11.47 -12.79 -20.37
CA ARG A 130 -11.06 -13.86 -19.47
C ARG A 130 -9.72 -14.43 -19.93
N VAL A 131 -8.69 -14.36 -19.10
CA VAL A 131 -7.33 -14.79 -19.45
C VAL A 131 -6.86 -15.94 -18.58
N ALA A 132 -5.82 -16.65 -19.02
CA ALA A 132 -5.16 -17.65 -18.20
C ALA A 132 -4.62 -17.05 -16.90
N LEU A 133 -4.27 -17.90 -15.92
CA LEU A 133 -3.66 -17.44 -14.67
C LEU A 133 -2.41 -16.59 -14.94
N PRO A 134 -2.09 -15.64 -14.03
CA PRO A 134 -0.93 -14.76 -14.17
C PRO A 134 0.36 -15.54 -14.41
N VAL A 135 1.28 -14.91 -15.14
CA VAL A 135 2.67 -15.38 -15.29
C VAL A 135 3.62 -14.64 -14.36
N ALA A 136 3.16 -13.55 -13.73
CA ALA A 136 3.89 -12.74 -12.79
C ALA A 136 3.11 -12.58 -11.48
N TYR A 137 3.77 -12.78 -10.34
CA TYR A 137 3.14 -12.68 -9.03
C TYR A 137 3.96 -11.78 -8.11
N ASP A 138 3.31 -10.74 -7.60
CA ASP A 138 3.84 -9.89 -6.53
C ASP A 138 3.25 -10.36 -5.21
N LEU A 139 4.01 -11.13 -4.44
CA LEU A 139 3.54 -11.76 -3.21
C LEU A 139 4.06 -11.01 -1.99
N ASP A 140 3.14 -10.43 -1.23
CA ASP A 140 3.42 -9.77 0.04
C ASP A 140 3.18 -10.73 1.21
N LEU A 141 4.17 -11.59 1.48
CA LEU A 141 4.08 -12.75 2.37
C LEU A 141 4.09 -12.39 3.87
N GLY A 142 3.62 -11.19 4.21
CA GLY A 142 3.47 -10.70 5.58
C GLY A 142 4.10 -9.32 5.78
N ASN A 143 3.83 -8.71 6.93
CA ASN A 143 4.33 -7.38 7.24
C ASN A 143 5.53 -7.37 8.20
N LEU A 144 6.15 -8.53 8.47
CA LEU A 144 7.28 -8.61 9.42
C LEU A 144 8.44 -7.75 8.92
N CYS A 145 8.72 -6.64 9.60
CA CYS A 145 9.78 -5.70 9.25
C CYS A 145 10.43 -5.19 10.53
N ASN A 146 11.73 -4.93 10.46
CA ASN A 146 12.52 -4.34 11.54
C ASN A 146 12.63 -2.82 11.47
N LEU A 147 12.11 -2.18 10.41
CA LEU A 147 12.19 -0.73 10.21
C LEU A 147 10.83 -0.02 10.30
N LYS A 148 10.89 1.26 10.67
CA LYS A 148 9.79 2.20 10.80
C LYS A 148 9.95 3.39 9.84
N CYS A 149 10.24 3.10 8.58
CA CYS A 149 10.51 4.11 7.55
C CYS A 149 9.36 5.14 7.45
N ARG A 150 9.69 6.44 7.33
CA ARG A 150 8.70 7.54 7.41
C ARG A 150 7.58 7.47 6.38
N MET A 151 7.82 6.90 5.20
CA MET A 151 6.81 6.73 4.14
C MET A 151 6.01 5.43 4.26
N CYS A 152 6.41 4.49 5.11
CA CYS A 152 5.75 3.19 5.29
C CYS A 152 4.54 3.28 6.24
N HIS A 153 3.77 2.20 6.32
CA HIS A 153 2.58 2.14 7.16
C HIS A 153 2.44 0.80 7.90
N SER A 154 1.47 0.73 8.81
CA SER A 154 1.25 -0.42 9.72
C SER A 154 0.91 -1.74 9.01
N GLN A 155 0.38 -1.70 7.79
CA GLN A 155 0.06 -2.93 7.05
C GLN A 155 1.28 -3.54 6.35
N THR A 156 2.37 -2.77 6.15
CA THR A 156 3.59 -3.21 5.47
C THR A 156 4.81 -3.28 6.39
N SER A 157 4.70 -2.77 7.63
CA SER A 157 5.70 -2.95 8.68
C SER A 157 5.07 -3.26 10.05
N SER A 158 5.44 -4.41 10.61
CA SER A 158 5.08 -4.83 11.96
C SER A 158 5.69 -3.93 13.03
N ALA A 159 6.86 -3.35 12.78
CA ALA A 159 7.47 -2.38 13.68
C ALA A 159 6.65 -1.09 13.74
N ILE A 160 6.08 -0.63 12.62
CA ILE A 160 5.15 0.51 12.60
C ILE A 160 3.83 0.13 13.26
N ALA A 161 3.31 -1.07 12.99
CA ALA A 161 2.06 -1.54 13.60
C ALA A 161 2.12 -1.59 15.13
N ALA A 162 3.29 -1.88 15.69
CA ALA A 162 3.54 -1.88 17.13
C ALA A 162 3.92 -0.49 17.70
N ASP A 163 4.19 0.49 16.85
CA ASP A 163 4.58 1.84 17.27
C ASP A 163 3.34 2.67 17.65
N PRO A 164 3.27 3.20 18.90
CA PRO A 164 2.07 3.88 19.39
C PRO A 164 1.83 5.25 18.74
N VAL A 165 2.83 5.83 18.08
CA VAL A 165 2.71 7.15 17.44
C VAL A 165 2.59 7.01 15.93
N HIS A 166 3.48 6.24 15.30
CA HIS A 166 3.51 6.11 13.84
C HIS A 166 2.26 5.39 13.29
N SER A 167 1.75 4.38 13.99
CA SER A 167 0.50 3.69 13.61
C SER A 167 -0.76 4.58 13.65
N ARG A 168 -0.68 5.76 14.28
CA ARG A 168 -1.78 6.74 14.33
C ARG A 168 -1.81 7.63 13.09
N TRP A 169 -0.64 7.90 12.50
CA TRP A 169 -0.49 8.66 11.26
C TRP A 169 -0.89 7.90 9.99
N SER A 170 -1.01 6.58 10.09
CA SER A 170 -1.53 5.75 9.01
C SER A 170 -2.60 4.81 9.56
N PRO A 171 -3.89 5.23 9.57
CA PRO A 171 -4.96 4.38 10.05
C PRO A 171 -4.96 3.08 9.24
N PRO A 172 -5.17 1.92 9.89
CA PRO A 172 -5.16 0.65 9.19
C PRO A 172 -6.24 0.68 8.11
N GLY A 173 -5.87 0.39 6.86
CA GLY A 173 -6.84 0.08 5.81
C GLY A 173 -7.65 -1.17 6.17
N ILE A 174 -8.55 -1.61 5.28
CA ILE A 174 -9.30 -2.86 5.51
C ILE A 174 -8.30 -4.01 5.74
N GLY A 175 -8.36 -4.61 6.93
CA GLY A 175 -7.60 -5.80 7.31
C GLY A 175 -8.50 -7.04 7.34
N ALA A 176 -7.90 -8.22 7.36
CA ALA A 176 -8.67 -9.42 7.67
C ALA A 176 -9.07 -9.41 9.16
N ALA A 177 -10.33 -9.75 9.49
CA ALA A 177 -10.71 -9.95 10.88
C ALA A 177 -9.88 -11.08 11.47
N ARG A 178 -9.59 -10.99 12.77
CA ARG A 178 -8.82 -12.02 13.48
C ARG A 178 -9.50 -12.37 14.78
N TRP A 179 -9.73 -13.66 14.97
CA TRP A 179 -9.97 -14.25 16.28
C TRP A 179 -8.71 -14.09 17.13
N ARG A 180 -8.86 -13.52 18.32
CA ARG A 180 -7.84 -13.34 19.36
C ARG A 180 -8.23 -14.21 20.55
N GLY A 181 -7.90 -15.50 20.48
CA GLY A 181 -8.47 -16.45 21.42
C GLY A 181 -9.98 -16.62 21.18
N GLY A 182 -10.80 -16.10 22.08
CA GLY A 182 -12.26 -16.24 22.06
C GLY A 182 -13.02 -15.13 21.34
N TYR A 183 -12.38 -14.07 20.84
CA TYR A 183 -13.12 -12.91 20.30
C TYR A 183 -12.56 -12.32 19.00
N ALA A 184 -13.38 -11.61 18.23
CA ALA A 184 -12.96 -10.83 17.07
C ALA A 184 -13.70 -9.48 17.03
N ASP A 185 -12.96 -8.38 16.89
CA ASP A 185 -13.54 -7.05 16.66
C ASP A 185 -13.87 -6.89 15.16
N ILE A 186 -15.12 -6.54 14.86
CA ILE A 186 -15.65 -6.37 13.49
C ILE A 186 -16.12 -4.94 13.20
N ALA A 187 -16.15 -4.07 14.21
CA ALA A 187 -16.27 -2.62 14.06
C ALA A 187 -15.52 -1.96 15.24
N PRO A 188 -15.01 -0.73 15.11
CA PRO A 188 -15.32 0.30 14.10
C PRO A 188 -14.47 0.15 12.83
N ALA A 189 -13.32 -0.52 12.91
CA ALA A 189 -12.53 -0.85 11.74
C ALA A 189 -13.27 -1.87 10.88
N ARG A 190 -13.39 -1.59 9.58
CA ARG A 190 -13.96 -2.52 8.62
C ARG A 190 -13.01 -3.69 8.38
N VAL A 191 -13.56 -4.91 8.35
CA VAL A 191 -12.79 -6.14 8.15
C VAL A 191 -13.20 -6.86 6.88
N LEU A 192 -12.25 -7.54 6.22
CA LEU A 192 -12.55 -8.48 5.14
C LEU A 192 -13.41 -9.62 5.70
N GLY A 193 -14.34 -10.13 4.90
CA GLY A 193 -15.31 -11.09 5.40
C GLY A 193 -16.63 -10.49 5.88
N ALA A 194 -16.65 -9.18 6.17
CA ALA A 194 -17.82 -8.48 6.68
C ALA A 194 -18.37 -7.50 5.64
N GLU A 195 -19.70 -7.46 5.53
CA GLU A 195 -20.42 -6.46 4.74
C GLU A 195 -20.96 -5.37 5.67
N TYR A 196 -20.91 -4.12 5.22
CA TYR A 196 -21.36 -2.96 5.97
C TYR A 196 -22.25 -2.10 5.09
N GLU A 197 -23.50 -1.93 5.50
CA GLU A 197 -24.46 -1.00 4.91
C GLU A 197 -24.81 0.04 5.98
N GLY A 198 -25.01 1.29 5.55
CA GLY A 198 -25.41 2.38 6.44
C GLY A 198 -24.42 2.75 7.56
N MET A 199 -23.13 2.46 7.36
CA MET A 199 -22.06 2.81 8.29
C MET A 199 -20.93 3.52 7.55
N GLY A 200 -20.39 4.59 8.11
CA GLY A 200 -19.27 5.34 7.57
C GLY A 200 -17.93 4.62 7.71
N TRP A 201 -16.86 5.28 7.25
CA TRP A 201 -15.50 4.87 7.61
C TRP A 201 -15.17 5.34 9.03
N PRO A 202 -14.38 4.57 9.80
CA PRO A 202 -13.98 4.96 11.14
C PRO A 202 -13.19 6.27 11.12
N GLU A 203 -13.62 7.21 11.95
CA GLU A 203 -12.87 8.41 12.29
C GLU A 203 -12.04 8.14 13.55
N ARG A 204 -10.88 8.78 13.69
CA ARG A 204 -10.05 8.68 14.90
C ARG A 204 -9.98 10.02 15.63
N GLN A 205 -10.28 10.02 16.92
CA GLN A 205 -10.08 11.15 17.82
C GLN A 205 -9.31 10.68 19.05
N GLY A 206 -8.07 11.15 19.21
CA GLY A 206 -7.18 10.62 20.25
C GLY A 206 -6.91 9.12 20.02
N ASP A 207 -7.25 8.29 21.00
CA ASP A 207 -7.13 6.83 20.94
C ASP A 207 -8.45 6.13 20.58
N ILE A 208 -9.53 6.89 20.45
CA ILE A 208 -10.86 6.38 20.13
C ILE A 208 -11.02 6.35 18.61
N SER A 209 -11.49 5.22 18.10
CA SER A 209 -11.94 5.08 16.72
C SER A 209 -13.45 4.87 16.71
N THR A 210 -14.16 5.61 15.86
CA THR A 210 -15.63 5.59 15.84
C THR A 210 -16.13 5.50 14.41
N ALA A 211 -16.96 4.49 14.12
CA ALA A 211 -17.68 4.37 12.86
C ALA A 211 -19.13 4.82 13.04
N TRP A 212 -19.56 5.82 12.28
CA TRP A 212 -20.87 6.44 12.41
C TRP A 212 -21.91 5.77 11.53
N THR A 213 -23.09 5.49 12.07
CA THR A 213 -24.22 4.95 11.31
C THR A 213 -25.00 6.08 10.61
N ASP A 214 -25.74 5.78 9.54
CA ASP A 214 -26.64 6.72 8.86
C ASP A 214 -28.12 6.52 9.27
N SER A 215 -28.34 6.34 10.58
CA SER A 215 -29.62 5.97 11.24
C SER A 215 -29.94 4.48 11.18
N GLU A 216 -29.55 3.77 10.11
CA GLU A 216 -29.69 2.30 10.05
C GLU A 216 -28.43 1.67 9.47
N ALA A 217 -27.66 0.96 10.30
CA ALA A 217 -26.52 0.20 9.84
C ALA A 217 -26.78 -1.31 9.91
N VAL A 218 -26.39 -2.01 8.85
CA VAL A 218 -26.42 -3.47 8.78
C VAL A 218 -25.02 -4.01 8.60
N ILE A 219 -24.63 -4.96 9.46
CA ILE A 219 -23.36 -5.67 9.38
C ILE A 219 -23.65 -7.15 9.15
N ARG A 220 -23.10 -7.72 8.07
CA ARG A 220 -23.25 -9.14 7.75
C ARG A 220 -21.92 -9.85 7.77
N VAL A 221 -21.85 -11.00 8.44
CA VAL A 221 -20.65 -11.86 8.45
C VAL A 221 -21.02 -13.33 8.22
N ASP A 222 -20.13 -14.05 7.54
CA ASP A 222 -20.22 -15.49 7.36
C ASP A 222 -19.71 -16.21 8.61
N LEU A 223 -20.54 -17.05 9.23
CA LEU A 223 -20.20 -17.82 10.43
C LEU A 223 -19.94 -19.31 10.14
N THR A 224 -19.76 -19.69 8.88
CA THR A 224 -19.55 -21.10 8.52
C THR A 224 -18.40 -21.71 9.32
N GLY A 225 -18.73 -22.69 10.17
CA GLY A 225 -17.78 -23.37 11.06
C GLY A 225 -17.42 -22.60 12.35
N ILE A 226 -18.17 -21.56 12.72
CA ILE A 226 -17.94 -20.75 13.92
C ILE A 226 -19.19 -20.72 14.78
N GLU A 227 -19.11 -21.30 15.98
CA GLU A 227 -20.15 -21.17 16.99
C GLU A 227 -19.93 -19.91 17.85
N LEU A 228 -20.90 -19.00 17.85
CA LEU A 228 -20.86 -17.81 18.71
C LEU A 228 -21.37 -18.09 20.12
N SER A 229 -20.78 -17.39 21.09
CA SER A 229 -21.23 -17.33 22.49
C SER A 229 -21.75 -15.94 22.87
N GLY A 230 -21.28 -14.87 22.20
CA GLY A 230 -21.71 -13.54 22.57
C GLY A 230 -21.40 -12.44 21.57
N LEU A 231 -21.93 -11.26 21.87
CA LEU A 231 -21.71 -10.00 21.18
C LEU A 231 -21.52 -8.89 22.21
N THR A 232 -20.38 -8.21 22.16
CA THR A 232 -20.17 -6.94 22.87
C THR A 232 -20.30 -5.77 21.91
N ILE A 233 -21.03 -4.74 22.33
CA ILE A 233 -21.18 -3.49 21.60
C ILE A 233 -20.83 -2.33 22.52
N ARG A 234 -20.08 -1.37 22.00
CA ARG A 234 -19.75 -0.11 22.66
C ARG A 234 -20.07 1.05 21.73
N LEU A 235 -20.87 2.00 22.20
CA LEU A 235 -21.31 3.18 21.47
C LEU A 235 -20.75 4.46 22.08
N SER A 236 -20.40 5.41 21.21
CA SER A 236 -19.83 6.71 21.53
C SER A 236 -20.70 7.53 22.48
N ALA A 237 -20.03 8.36 23.29
CA ALA A 237 -20.65 9.32 24.19
C ALA A 237 -21.30 10.52 23.49
N GLU A 238 -21.00 10.78 22.22
CA GLU A 238 -21.47 11.96 21.48
C GLU A 238 -22.98 11.97 21.18
N LYS A 239 -23.69 10.86 21.43
CA LYS A 239 -25.14 10.77 21.23
C LYS A 239 -25.91 11.64 22.24
N PRO A 240 -27.10 12.16 21.87
CA PRO A 240 -27.97 12.87 22.79
C PRO A 240 -28.46 12.01 23.96
N ASP A 241 -28.94 12.66 25.01
CA ASP A 241 -29.65 11.99 26.11
C ASP A 241 -30.95 11.36 25.60
N ASP A 242 -31.33 10.22 26.18
CA ASP A 242 -32.52 9.45 25.85
C ASP A 242 -32.67 9.13 24.34
N HIS A 243 -31.55 8.87 23.68
CA HIS A 243 -31.51 8.66 22.23
C HIS A 243 -32.11 7.29 21.84
N PRO A 244 -33.17 7.23 21.00
CA PRO A 244 -33.77 5.97 20.58
C PRO A 244 -32.78 5.08 19.84
N PHE A 245 -32.71 3.81 20.25
CA PHE A 245 -31.81 2.83 19.67
C PHE A 245 -32.40 1.43 19.72
N LYS A 246 -32.14 0.68 18.66
CA LYS A 246 -32.51 -0.72 18.52
C LYS A 246 -31.33 -1.51 17.97
N LEU A 247 -31.09 -2.66 18.61
CA LEU A 247 -30.14 -3.67 18.18
C LEU A 247 -30.90 -4.98 17.97
N SER A 248 -30.76 -5.54 16.77
CA SER A 248 -31.21 -6.90 16.49
C SER A 248 -30.12 -7.74 15.83
N VAL A 249 -30.19 -9.04 16.06
CA VAL A 249 -29.31 -10.03 15.46
C VAL A 249 -30.16 -11.12 14.82
N ASN A 250 -30.01 -11.34 13.51
CA ASN A 250 -30.83 -12.26 12.72
C ASN A 250 -32.34 -12.08 12.99
N GLY A 251 -32.78 -10.82 13.07
CA GLY A 251 -34.17 -10.44 13.38
C GLY A 251 -34.59 -10.55 14.86
N LYS A 252 -33.80 -11.20 15.73
CA LYS A 252 -34.04 -11.23 17.18
C LYS A 252 -33.62 -9.91 17.81
N ILE A 253 -34.57 -9.22 18.42
CA ILE A 253 -34.31 -7.97 19.14
C ILE A 253 -33.53 -8.28 20.41
N LEU A 254 -32.34 -7.70 20.55
CA LEU A 254 -31.50 -7.78 21.75
C LEU A 254 -31.67 -6.54 22.63
N PHE A 255 -31.93 -5.39 22.01
CA PHE A 255 -32.25 -4.14 22.69
C PHE A 255 -33.22 -3.31 21.85
N ASP A 256 -34.20 -2.70 22.50
CA ASP A 256 -35.14 -1.74 21.90
C ASP A 256 -35.52 -0.76 23.02
N GLY A 257 -35.00 0.46 22.96
CA GLY A 257 -35.14 1.44 24.03
C GLY A 257 -34.40 2.74 23.77
N VAL A 258 -34.14 3.48 24.84
CA VAL A 258 -33.40 4.74 24.80
C VAL A 258 -32.02 4.57 25.42
N LEU A 259 -31.01 5.17 24.80
CA LEU A 259 -29.65 5.18 25.28
C LEU A 259 -29.45 6.34 26.26
N PRO A 260 -28.77 6.12 27.40
CA PRO A 260 -28.42 7.19 28.32
C PRO A 260 -27.28 8.06 27.77
N ALA A 261 -27.08 9.20 28.43
CA ALA A 261 -25.92 10.06 28.26
C ALA A 261 -24.59 9.28 28.42
N GLY A 262 -23.56 9.67 27.68
CA GLY A 262 -22.21 9.12 27.83
C GLY A 262 -22.01 7.78 27.14
N ILE A 263 -20.90 7.09 27.46
CA ILE A 263 -20.56 5.79 26.84
C ILE A 263 -21.62 4.76 27.21
N TRP A 264 -22.04 3.98 26.22
CA TRP A 264 -22.93 2.84 26.45
C TRP A 264 -22.26 1.56 25.96
N GLU A 265 -22.20 0.55 26.83
CA GLU A 265 -21.58 -0.73 26.55
C GLU A 265 -22.45 -1.85 27.09
N GLN A 266 -22.65 -2.89 26.28
CA GLN A 266 -23.44 -4.07 26.64
C GLN A 266 -22.82 -5.34 26.05
N GLU A 267 -23.10 -6.46 26.71
CA GLU A 267 -22.77 -7.81 26.24
C GLU A 267 -24.05 -8.66 26.19
N TYR A 268 -24.22 -9.38 25.08
CA TYR A 268 -25.38 -10.22 24.82
C TYR A 268 -24.95 -11.66 24.57
N ASP A 269 -25.72 -12.62 25.10
CA ASP A 269 -25.56 -14.04 24.79
C ASP A 269 -26.11 -14.33 23.39
N LEU A 270 -25.24 -14.84 22.52
CA LEU A 270 -25.57 -15.26 21.15
C LEU A 270 -25.58 -16.78 20.96
N SER A 271 -25.57 -17.55 22.05
CA SER A 271 -25.61 -19.02 21.99
C SER A 271 -26.79 -19.55 21.18
N SER A 272 -27.94 -18.86 21.21
CA SER A 272 -29.13 -19.20 20.40
C SER A 272 -28.99 -18.91 18.90
N CYS A 273 -27.95 -18.20 18.49
CA CYS A 273 -27.67 -17.80 17.11
C CYS A 273 -26.50 -18.60 16.50
N SER A 274 -25.94 -19.57 17.24
CA SER A 274 -24.71 -20.31 16.88
C SER A 274 -24.85 -21.23 15.66
N ASP A 275 -26.06 -21.66 15.31
CA ASP A 275 -26.32 -22.52 14.14
C ASP A 275 -26.51 -21.73 12.83
N ALA A 276 -26.54 -20.40 12.88
CA ALA A 276 -26.75 -19.59 11.70
C ALA A 276 -25.48 -19.52 10.86
N ALA A 277 -25.56 -19.92 9.59
CA ALA A 277 -24.44 -19.80 8.65
C ALA A 277 -24.04 -18.34 8.39
N GLN A 278 -24.96 -17.39 8.62
CA GLN A 278 -24.71 -15.96 8.52
C GLN A 278 -25.25 -15.24 9.76
N LEU A 279 -24.53 -14.20 10.15
CA LEU A 279 -24.96 -13.25 11.17
C LEU A 279 -25.27 -11.91 10.49
N GLU A 280 -26.47 -11.40 10.72
CA GLU A 280 -26.87 -10.04 10.40
C GLU A 280 -27.08 -9.29 11.71
N ILE A 281 -26.34 -8.19 11.89
CA ILE A 281 -26.49 -7.26 13.01
C ILE A 281 -27.09 -5.97 12.45
N LEU A 282 -28.27 -5.60 12.93
CA LEU A 282 -28.95 -4.36 12.58
C LEU A 282 -28.87 -3.40 13.77
N LEU A 283 -28.33 -2.21 13.51
CA LEU A 283 -28.28 -1.07 14.41
C LEU A 283 -29.21 0.00 13.85
N SER A 284 -30.25 0.38 14.59
CA SER A 284 -31.17 1.43 14.17
C SER A 284 -31.25 2.49 15.26
N SER A 285 -31.15 3.77 14.87
CA SER A 285 -31.25 4.90 15.78
C SER A 285 -31.88 6.09 15.10
N ALA A 286 -32.37 7.06 15.88
CA ALA A 286 -32.68 8.37 15.32
C ALA A 286 -31.41 9.03 14.78
N ALA A 287 -31.55 9.94 13.80
CA ALA A 287 -30.45 10.79 13.38
C ALA A 287 -30.30 12.00 14.33
N PHE A 288 -29.07 12.44 14.56
CA PHE A 288 -28.76 13.68 15.25
C PHE A 288 -27.59 14.41 14.58
N VAL A 289 -27.46 15.71 14.87
CA VAL A 289 -26.34 16.53 14.36
C VAL A 289 -25.16 16.39 15.31
N ARG A 290 -24.03 15.89 14.81
CA ARG A 290 -22.82 15.76 15.62
C ARG A 290 -22.22 17.12 15.98
N HIS A 291 -21.55 17.17 17.12
CA HIS A 291 -20.76 18.35 17.50
C HIS A 291 -19.53 18.49 16.58
N ASN A 292 -18.94 19.70 16.50
CA ASN A 292 -17.70 19.99 15.77
C ASN A 292 -17.71 19.72 14.24
N GLY A 293 -18.84 19.97 13.56
CA GLY A 293 -18.89 19.95 12.09
C GLY A 293 -19.07 18.57 11.46
N GLY A 294 -19.28 17.52 12.27
CA GLY A 294 -19.81 16.26 11.77
C GLY A 294 -21.25 16.45 11.29
N GLY A 295 -21.59 15.93 10.11
CA GLY A 295 -22.96 16.00 9.58
C GLY A 295 -23.98 15.26 10.46
N SER A 296 -25.19 15.09 9.92
CA SER A 296 -26.21 14.25 10.54
C SER A 296 -25.76 12.78 10.56
N ALA A 297 -25.87 12.10 11.70
CA ALA A 297 -25.52 10.70 11.88
C ALA A 297 -26.49 10.01 12.85
N GLY A 298 -26.58 8.67 12.81
CA GLY A 298 -27.16 7.87 13.88
C GLY A 298 -26.18 7.72 15.04
N VAL A 299 -26.07 6.55 15.64
CA VAL A 299 -25.07 6.27 16.69
C VAL A 299 -23.65 6.10 16.12
N GLY A 300 -22.64 6.46 16.92
CA GLY A 300 -21.24 6.14 16.68
C GLY A 300 -20.86 4.82 17.36
N VAL A 301 -20.35 3.85 16.61
CA VAL A 301 -19.87 2.56 17.13
C VAL A 301 -18.39 2.68 17.43
N GLU A 302 -18.00 2.47 18.69
CA GLU A 302 -16.59 2.43 19.14
C GLU A 302 -16.05 1.00 19.22
N GLN A 303 -16.94 0.02 19.36
CA GLN A 303 -16.60 -1.40 19.31
C GLN A 303 -17.82 -2.24 18.93
N LEU A 304 -17.59 -3.23 18.07
CA LEU A 304 -18.49 -4.36 17.91
C LEU A 304 -17.63 -5.63 17.88
N ARG A 305 -17.80 -6.48 18.87
CA ARG A 305 -16.97 -7.66 19.13
C ARG A 305 -17.84 -8.90 19.15
N LEU A 306 -17.45 -9.91 18.38
CA LEU A 306 -18.02 -11.24 18.47
C LEU A 306 -17.21 -12.10 19.42
N GLN A 307 -17.87 -12.92 20.21
CA GLN A 307 -17.28 -13.97 21.03
C GLN A 307 -17.66 -15.34 20.45
N ARG A 308 -16.69 -16.23 20.30
CA ARG A 308 -16.90 -17.63 19.91
C ARG A 308 -16.85 -18.55 21.13
N ARG A 309 -17.58 -19.67 21.04
CA ARG A 309 -17.68 -20.66 22.13
C ARG A 309 -16.35 -21.38 22.37
N ASP A 310 -15.63 -21.74 21.31
CA ASP A 310 -14.30 -22.35 21.41
C ASP A 310 -13.20 -21.29 21.55
N ILE A 311 -12.45 -21.34 22.67
CA ILE A 311 -11.26 -20.51 22.87
C ILE A 311 -10.09 -21.15 22.11
N GLY A 312 -10.12 -21.03 20.79
CA GLY A 312 -9.08 -21.51 19.90
C GLY A 312 -7.87 -20.58 19.81
N LYS A 313 -6.90 -20.93 18.96
CA LYS A 313 -5.75 -20.07 18.65
C LYS A 313 -6.16 -18.83 17.85
N ASN A 314 -5.25 -17.87 17.76
CA ASN A 314 -5.42 -16.73 16.85
C ASN A 314 -5.55 -17.22 15.41
N ALA A 315 -6.55 -16.72 14.70
CA ALA A 315 -6.90 -17.16 13.35
C ALA A 315 -7.60 -16.03 12.58
N VAL A 316 -7.40 -15.98 11.26
CA VAL A 316 -8.18 -15.13 10.37
C VAL A 316 -9.64 -15.56 10.41
N SER A 317 -10.53 -14.62 10.69
CA SER A 317 -11.98 -14.83 10.72
C SER A 317 -12.55 -14.80 9.30
N PHE A 318 -13.73 -15.41 9.12
CA PHE A 318 -14.53 -15.31 7.88
C PHE A 318 -13.74 -15.74 6.62
N SER A 319 -12.90 -16.76 6.80
CA SER A 319 -12.01 -17.28 5.76
C SER A 319 -12.45 -18.67 5.31
N ARG A 320 -12.30 -18.95 4.01
CA ARG A 320 -12.43 -20.28 3.42
C ARG A 320 -11.35 -21.26 3.87
N PHE A 321 -10.30 -20.80 4.56
CA PHE A 321 -9.27 -21.67 5.12
C PHE A 321 -9.76 -22.27 6.43
N SER A 322 -9.88 -23.59 6.47
CA SER A 322 -10.46 -24.34 7.61
C SER A 322 -9.82 -24.05 8.98
N LYS A 323 -8.57 -23.58 9.01
CA LYS A 323 -7.83 -23.24 10.24
C LYS A 323 -7.66 -21.74 10.47
N GLY A 324 -8.21 -20.90 9.58
CA GLY A 324 -8.00 -19.45 9.58
C GLY A 324 -6.51 -19.09 9.59
N ALA A 325 -5.69 -19.82 8.84
CA ALA A 325 -4.29 -19.45 8.67
C ALA A 325 -4.19 -18.12 7.91
N GLU A 326 -3.13 -17.36 8.15
CA GLU A 326 -2.76 -16.29 7.23
C GLU A 326 -2.51 -16.89 5.85
N TRP A 327 -2.88 -16.18 4.78
CA TRP A 327 -2.89 -16.73 3.43
C TRP A 327 -1.49 -17.20 2.99
N PHE A 328 -0.45 -16.49 3.40
CA PHE A 328 0.95 -16.82 3.13
C PHE A 328 1.48 -18.02 3.96
N ARG A 329 0.63 -18.60 4.81
CA ARG A 329 0.90 -19.85 5.53
C ARG A 329 0.00 -21.00 5.07
N GLU A 330 -0.93 -20.73 4.16
CA GLU A 330 -1.83 -21.73 3.61
C GLU A 330 -1.21 -22.38 2.37
N LYS A 331 -0.76 -23.63 2.53
CA LYS A 331 -0.02 -24.35 1.48
C LYS A 331 -0.91 -24.68 0.28
N GLU A 332 -2.19 -24.97 0.52
CA GLU A 332 -3.14 -25.26 -0.57
C GLU A 332 -3.39 -24.01 -1.42
N LEU A 333 -3.38 -22.81 -0.83
CA LEU A 333 -3.41 -21.57 -1.59
C LEU A 333 -2.10 -21.35 -2.35
N LEU A 334 -0.96 -21.37 -1.63
CA LEU A 334 0.34 -21.02 -2.21
C LEU A 334 0.71 -21.96 -3.37
N TYR A 335 0.59 -23.27 -3.18
CA TYR A 335 1.05 -24.26 -4.16
C TYR A 335 -0.10 -24.82 -5.00
N GLY A 336 -1.33 -24.83 -4.48
CA GLY A 336 -2.50 -25.36 -5.20
C GLY A 336 -3.24 -24.33 -6.06
N GLU A 337 -3.05 -23.03 -5.82
CA GLU A 337 -3.69 -21.95 -6.59
C GLU A 337 -2.71 -20.95 -7.19
N ILE A 338 -1.84 -20.33 -6.38
CA ILE A 338 -0.91 -19.29 -6.83
C ILE A 338 0.19 -19.91 -7.71
N LEU A 339 0.88 -20.92 -7.20
CA LEU A 339 2.00 -21.60 -7.85
C LEU A 339 1.61 -22.97 -8.42
N LYS A 340 0.32 -23.16 -8.76
CA LYS A 340 -0.21 -24.43 -9.27
C LYS A 340 0.48 -24.93 -10.53
N ASN A 341 0.84 -24.00 -11.42
CA ASN A 341 1.51 -24.25 -12.68
C ASN A 341 2.87 -23.52 -12.67
N PRO A 342 3.84 -24.00 -11.87
CA PRO A 342 5.09 -23.29 -11.65
C PRO A 342 5.90 -23.13 -12.95
N GLU A 343 5.69 -23.99 -13.94
CA GLU A 343 6.29 -23.91 -15.28
C GLU A 343 5.78 -22.71 -16.12
N ARG A 344 4.65 -22.09 -15.72
CA ARG A 344 4.11 -20.88 -16.35
C ARG A 344 4.50 -19.60 -15.62
N VAL A 345 5.07 -19.71 -14.43
CA VAL A 345 5.52 -18.55 -13.66
C VAL A 345 6.81 -18.05 -14.28
N GLU A 346 6.77 -16.84 -14.81
CA GLU A 346 7.93 -16.15 -15.37
C GLU A 346 8.59 -15.23 -14.35
N HIS A 347 7.77 -14.56 -13.53
CA HIS A 347 8.23 -13.55 -12.57
C HIS A 347 7.63 -13.79 -11.19
N LEU A 348 8.48 -13.82 -10.17
CA LEU A 348 8.06 -13.92 -8.78
C LEU A 348 8.70 -12.79 -7.99
N HIS A 349 7.89 -11.84 -7.54
CA HIS A 349 8.34 -10.70 -6.76
C HIS A 349 8.01 -10.94 -5.28
N MET A 350 9.05 -10.99 -4.46
CA MET A 350 8.97 -11.05 -3.01
C MET A 350 9.05 -9.63 -2.47
N ILE A 351 7.90 -9.09 -2.10
CA ILE A 351 7.78 -7.71 -1.62
C ILE A 351 7.13 -7.67 -0.24
N GLY A 352 7.32 -6.58 0.48
CA GLY A 352 6.66 -6.28 1.74
C GLY A 352 7.23 -6.99 2.98
N GLY A 353 6.91 -6.39 4.13
CA GLY A 353 7.73 -6.53 5.33
C GLY A 353 9.21 -6.23 5.02
N GLU A 354 10.09 -7.03 5.59
CA GLU A 354 11.45 -7.24 5.10
C GLU A 354 11.57 -8.71 4.67
N PRO A 355 11.65 -9.01 3.35
CA PRO A 355 11.67 -10.38 2.84
C PRO A 355 12.77 -11.27 3.45
N GLN A 356 13.90 -10.69 3.86
CA GLN A 356 14.97 -11.42 4.54
C GLN A 356 14.55 -11.96 5.91
N LEU A 357 13.61 -11.32 6.60
CA LEU A 357 13.11 -11.74 7.91
C LEU A 357 11.93 -12.72 7.83
N ILE A 358 11.22 -12.76 6.70
CA ILE A 358 10.02 -13.58 6.53
C ILE A 358 10.45 -15.01 6.15
N LYS A 359 10.23 -15.98 7.05
CA LYS A 359 10.60 -17.39 6.79
C LYS A 359 9.81 -17.98 5.62
N GLU A 360 8.56 -17.56 5.42
CA GLU A 360 7.68 -18.05 4.36
C GLU A 360 8.24 -17.72 2.96
N VAL A 361 9.01 -16.62 2.81
CA VAL A 361 9.77 -16.32 1.58
C VAL A 361 10.74 -17.45 1.25
N ARG A 362 11.55 -17.87 2.24
CA ARG A 362 12.52 -18.97 2.07
C ARG A 362 11.84 -20.33 1.89
N GLU A 363 10.69 -20.55 2.51
CA GLU A 363 9.90 -21.79 2.31
C GLU A 363 9.37 -21.90 0.87
N VAL A 364 8.86 -20.80 0.30
CA VAL A 364 8.44 -20.75 -1.11
C VAL A 364 9.62 -20.94 -2.04
N MET A 365 10.74 -20.25 -1.80
CA MET A 365 11.96 -20.42 -2.61
C MET A 365 12.47 -21.85 -2.58
N ARG A 366 12.55 -22.47 -1.40
CA ARG A 366 12.98 -23.86 -1.24
C ARG A 366 12.08 -24.82 -1.99
N HIS A 367 10.76 -24.65 -1.89
CA HIS A 367 9.81 -25.47 -2.65
C HIS A 367 10.05 -25.38 -4.17
N LEU A 368 10.22 -24.17 -4.71
CA LEU A 368 10.47 -23.96 -6.14
C LEU A 368 11.80 -24.56 -6.61
N VAL A 369 12.83 -24.54 -5.75
CA VAL A 369 14.10 -25.22 -6.00
C VAL A 369 13.93 -26.74 -5.99
N ASP A 370 13.25 -27.28 -4.97
CA ASP A 370 13.07 -28.73 -4.79
C ASP A 370 12.29 -29.37 -5.95
N ILE A 371 11.32 -28.66 -6.53
CA ILE A 371 10.56 -29.14 -7.70
C ILE A 371 11.23 -28.78 -9.05
N GLY A 372 12.39 -28.12 -9.04
CA GLY A 372 13.15 -27.74 -10.23
C GLY A 372 12.60 -26.54 -11.01
N ALA A 373 11.57 -25.86 -10.52
CA ALA A 373 10.94 -24.72 -11.20
C ALA A 373 11.74 -23.41 -11.09
N ALA A 374 12.58 -23.26 -10.05
CA ALA A 374 13.38 -22.05 -9.86
C ALA A 374 14.22 -21.68 -11.10
N ALA A 375 14.74 -22.68 -11.82
CA ALA A 375 15.60 -22.49 -13.00
C ALA A 375 14.90 -21.79 -14.18
N THR A 376 13.57 -21.65 -14.19
CA THR A 376 12.81 -20.93 -15.23
C THR A 376 12.23 -19.60 -14.75
N ILE A 377 12.31 -19.30 -13.45
CA ILE A 377 11.66 -18.15 -12.81
C ILE A 377 12.67 -17.02 -12.60
N ASN A 378 12.29 -15.80 -12.97
CA ASN A 378 13.00 -14.58 -12.60
C ASN A 378 12.51 -14.12 -11.22
N LEU A 379 13.40 -14.09 -10.23
CA LEU A 379 13.10 -13.67 -8.86
C LEU A 379 13.36 -12.18 -8.69
N TYR A 380 12.42 -11.46 -8.08
CA TYR A 380 12.60 -10.06 -7.72
C TYR A 380 12.46 -9.91 -6.21
N MET A 381 13.32 -9.12 -5.58
CA MET A 381 13.24 -8.83 -4.16
C MET A 381 13.49 -7.35 -3.90
N THR A 382 12.67 -6.75 -3.06
CA THR A 382 12.94 -5.45 -2.46
C THR A 382 13.35 -5.65 -1.01
N THR A 383 14.52 -5.14 -0.62
CA THR A 383 15.07 -5.31 0.74
C THR A 383 15.64 -4.00 1.28
N ASN A 384 15.60 -3.82 2.59
CA ASN A 384 16.32 -2.76 3.28
C ASN A 384 17.80 -3.11 3.53
N ALA A 385 18.23 -4.34 3.20
CA ALA A 385 19.59 -4.86 3.36
C ALA A 385 20.19 -4.77 4.78
N SER A 386 19.36 -4.65 5.82
CA SER A 386 19.83 -4.72 7.21
C SER A 386 20.28 -6.11 7.62
N VAL A 387 19.73 -7.15 6.99
CA VAL A 387 20.11 -8.56 7.20
C VAL A 387 20.12 -9.25 5.85
N VAL A 388 21.13 -10.11 5.61
CA VAL A 388 21.17 -11.00 4.45
C VAL A 388 21.49 -12.42 4.93
N HIS A 389 20.60 -13.37 4.67
CA HIS A 389 20.77 -14.77 5.08
C HIS A 389 21.51 -15.61 4.03
N ASP A 390 22.48 -16.42 4.48
CA ASP A 390 23.24 -17.33 3.59
C ASP A 390 22.33 -18.34 2.89
N GLU A 391 21.30 -18.83 3.58
CA GLU A 391 20.29 -19.70 2.98
C GLU A 391 19.56 -19.01 1.83
N TRP A 392 19.25 -17.71 1.98
CA TRP A 392 18.57 -16.97 0.92
C TRP A 392 19.47 -16.85 -0.30
N ILE A 393 20.76 -16.52 -0.12
CA ILE A 393 21.77 -16.48 -1.18
C ILE A 393 21.84 -17.82 -1.91
N ALA A 394 21.99 -18.93 -1.17
CA ALA A 394 22.09 -20.27 -1.73
C ALA A 394 20.85 -20.70 -2.53
N LEU A 395 19.66 -20.27 -2.11
CA LEU A 395 18.42 -20.49 -2.85
C LEU A 395 18.32 -19.58 -4.09
N ALA A 396 18.68 -18.30 -3.97
CA ALA A 396 18.63 -17.32 -5.05
C ALA A 396 19.53 -17.69 -6.23
N GLU A 397 20.68 -18.31 -5.98
CA GLU A 397 21.58 -18.85 -7.02
C GLU A 397 20.92 -19.91 -7.94
N LYS A 398 19.83 -20.54 -7.50
CA LYS A 398 19.12 -21.56 -8.27
C LYS A 398 18.04 -20.99 -9.19
N PHE A 399 17.74 -19.70 -9.07
CA PHE A 399 16.77 -19.02 -9.93
C PHE A 399 17.38 -18.66 -11.29
N LYS A 400 16.55 -18.55 -12.32
CA LYS A 400 16.97 -18.17 -13.69
C LYS A 400 17.77 -16.86 -13.67
N SER A 401 17.23 -15.86 -12.99
CA SER A 401 17.87 -14.58 -12.71
C SER A 401 17.27 -13.98 -11.45
N VAL A 402 18.01 -13.08 -10.82
CA VAL A 402 17.58 -12.37 -9.62
C VAL A 402 17.70 -10.87 -9.87
N THR A 403 16.70 -10.11 -9.46
CA THR A 403 16.75 -8.64 -9.44
C THR A 403 16.53 -8.18 -8.00
N ILE A 404 17.45 -7.39 -7.48
CA ILE A 404 17.46 -6.96 -6.08
C ILE A 404 17.43 -5.44 -6.01
N ALA A 405 16.30 -4.90 -5.54
CA ALA A 405 16.13 -3.49 -5.23
C ALA A 405 16.51 -3.24 -3.76
N VAL A 406 17.70 -2.69 -3.52
CA VAL A 406 18.16 -2.32 -2.19
C VAL A 406 17.66 -0.93 -1.87
N SER A 407 16.80 -0.83 -0.87
CA SER A 407 16.11 0.42 -0.60
C SER A 407 16.94 1.35 0.30
N ALA A 408 17.26 2.53 -0.21
CA ALA A 408 18.01 3.56 0.51
C ALA A 408 17.48 4.97 0.15
N ASP A 409 17.21 5.77 1.17
CA ASP A 409 16.61 7.10 1.04
C ASP A 409 17.61 8.24 1.36
N GLY A 410 18.88 7.91 1.58
CA GLY A 410 19.99 8.83 1.79
C GLY A 410 21.25 8.07 2.24
N CYS A 411 22.29 8.80 2.63
CA CYS A 411 23.52 8.24 3.20
C CYS A 411 23.64 8.57 4.69
N GLY A 412 24.27 7.69 5.47
CA GLY A 412 24.56 7.93 6.90
C GLY A 412 23.32 8.39 7.69
N ALA A 413 23.44 9.50 8.42
CA ALA A 413 22.39 10.03 9.29
C ALA A 413 21.05 10.27 8.57
N ILE A 414 21.05 10.60 7.27
CA ILE A 414 19.81 10.80 6.51
C ILE A 414 19.06 9.47 6.33
N GLN A 415 19.78 8.40 5.99
CA GLN A 415 19.20 7.05 5.91
C GLN A 415 18.61 6.65 7.27
N GLU A 416 19.39 6.81 8.33
CA GLU A 416 19.01 6.37 9.68
C GLU A 416 17.83 7.17 10.23
N TYR A 417 17.73 8.45 9.86
CA TYR A 417 16.60 9.30 10.19
C TYR A 417 15.32 8.89 9.46
N ILE A 418 15.40 8.70 8.14
CA ILE A 418 14.23 8.37 7.31
C ILE A 418 13.77 6.93 7.57
N ARG A 419 14.71 6.00 7.76
CA ARG A 419 14.49 4.55 7.85
C ARG A 419 14.77 3.98 9.24
N PHE A 420 14.42 4.72 10.29
CA PHE A 420 14.65 4.33 11.68
C PHE A 420 14.21 2.88 12.02
N PRO A 421 14.98 2.07 12.77
CA PRO A 421 16.33 2.34 13.31
C PRO A 421 17.43 1.75 12.42
N ALA A 422 17.32 1.84 11.10
CA ALA A 422 18.34 1.35 10.18
C ALA A 422 19.73 1.89 10.57
N GLN A 423 20.77 1.12 10.26
CA GLN A 423 22.16 1.51 10.41
C GLN A 423 22.79 1.52 9.02
N TRP A 424 23.42 2.63 8.63
CA TRP A 424 24.06 2.70 7.30
C TRP A 424 25.14 1.63 7.13
N ALA A 425 25.88 1.34 8.20
CA ALA A 425 26.91 0.31 8.22
C ALA A 425 26.41 -1.10 7.88
N ASP A 426 25.17 -1.45 8.28
CA ASP A 426 24.59 -2.76 7.96
C ASP A 426 24.36 -2.89 6.44
N LEU A 427 23.88 -1.83 5.80
CA LEU A 427 23.71 -1.78 4.35
C LEU A 427 25.06 -1.92 3.64
N GLU A 428 26.07 -1.16 4.06
CA GLU A 428 27.41 -1.22 3.47
C GLU A 428 28.06 -2.61 3.60
N MET A 429 27.84 -3.28 4.73
CA MET A 429 28.32 -4.64 4.96
C MET A 429 27.59 -5.68 4.10
N ASN A 430 26.27 -5.54 3.91
CA ASN A 430 25.44 -6.54 3.24
C ASN A 430 25.35 -6.35 1.71
N LEU A 431 25.48 -5.12 1.20
CA LEU A 431 25.38 -4.83 -0.23
C LEU A 431 26.39 -5.63 -1.08
N PRO A 432 27.68 -5.77 -0.70
CA PRO A 432 28.61 -6.62 -1.43
C PRO A 432 28.21 -8.10 -1.50
N ARG A 433 27.53 -8.62 -0.47
CA ARG A 433 27.06 -10.02 -0.43
C ARG A 433 25.96 -10.24 -1.47
N LEU A 434 25.04 -9.28 -1.62
CA LEU A 434 23.99 -9.33 -2.65
C LEU A 434 24.58 -9.19 -4.05
N ARG A 435 25.54 -8.28 -4.24
CA ARG A 435 26.26 -8.08 -5.52
C ARG A 435 27.14 -9.27 -5.92
N GLY A 436 27.52 -10.12 -4.97
CA GLY A 436 28.30 -11.34 -5.22
C GLY A 436 27.53 -12.45 -5.95
N LEU A 437 26.21 -12.34 -6.07
CA LEU A 437 25.38 -13.31 -6.78
C LEU A 437 25.58 -13.20 -8.31
N ALA A 438 26.13 -14.23 -8.92
CA ALA A 438 26.47 -14.25 -10.34
C ALA A 438 25.27 -14.11 -11.29
N ASN A 439 24.07 -14.50 -10.83
CA ASN A 439 22.81 -14.40 -11.58
C ASN A 439 21.96 -13.19 -11.15
N ALA A 440 22.51 -12.24 -10.39
CA ALA A 440 21.78 -11.10 -9.85
C ALA A 440 22.12 -9.76 -10.52
N GLU A 441 21.09 -8.98 -10.81
CA GLU A 441 21.17 -7.55 -11.02
C GLU A 441 20.77 -6.82 -9.73
N VAL A 442 21.63 -5.94 -9.22
CA VAL A 442 21.42 -5.24 -7.96
C VAL A 442 21.48 -3.74 -8.20
N TYR A 443 20.48 -3.02 -7.71
CA TYR A 443 20.42 -1.56 -7.77
C TYR A 443 19.93 -0.99 -6.44
N LEU A 444 20.30 0.27 -6.16
CA LEU A 444 19.73 1.03 -5.07
C LEU A 444 18.44 1.70 -5.54
N HIS A 445 17.42 1.70 -4.69
CA HIS A 445 16.12 2.31 -4.98
C HIS A 445 15.75 3.33 -3.91
N THR A 446 15.59 4.59 -4.30
CA THR A 446 15.25 5.70 -3.40
C THR A 446 13.81 6.16 -3.56
N THR A 447 13.15 6.42 -2.44
CA THR A 447 11.87 7.11 -2.39
C THR A 447 12.12 8.59 -2.15
N ILE A 448 12.02 9.37 -3.22
CA ILE A 448 12.21 10.82 -3.19
C ILE A 448 11.02 11.46 -2.47
N GLN A 449 11.31 12.11 -1.36
CA GLN A 449 10.36 12.68 -0.42
C GLN A 449 10.90 14.01 0.14
N ALA A 450 10.09 14.72 0.91
CA ALA A 450 10.45 16.01 1.48
C ALA A 450 11.80 15.98 2.23
N TYR A 451 12.08 14.90 2.97
CA TYR A 451 13.31 14.77 3.76
C TYR A 451 14.59 14.70 2.93
N ASN A 452 14.60 13.98 1.80
CA ASN A 452 15.83 13.71 1.06
C ASN A 452 15.98 14.52 -0.23
N MET A 453 15.01 15.36 -0.60
CA MET A 453 15.02 16.07 -1.89
C MET A 453 16.26 16.94 -2.12
N LEU A 454 16.90 17.45 -1.07
CA LEU A 454 18.13 18.27 -1.15
C LEU A 454 19.43 17.46 -1.14
N ASN A 455 19.35 16.14 -0.86
CA ASN A 455 20.49 15.25 -0.65
C ASN A 455 20.52 14.05 -1.62
N ILE A 456 19.65 14.04 -2.65
CA ILE A 456 19.62 12.95 -3.66
C ILE A 456 20.97 12.82 -4.36
N THR A 457 21.67 13.95 -4.60
CA THR A 457 22.97 13.95 -5.26
C THR A 457 24.02 13.18 -4.47
N GLU A 458 24.03 13.28 -3.14
CA GLU A 458 24.97 12.54 -2.29
C GLU A 458 24.78 11.02 -2.41
N LEU A 459 23.52 10.58 -2.49
CA LEU A 459 23.21 9.16 -2.72
C LEU A 459 23.60 8.72 -4.14
N ALA A 460 23.37 9.57 -5.15
CA ALA A 460 23.76 9.28 -6.53
C ALA A 460 25.29 9.20 -6.69
N GLU A 461 26.03 10.09 -6.03
CA GLU A 461 27.50 10.08 -5.98
C GLU A 461 28.03 8.84 -5.24
N TYR A 462 27.40 8.43 -4.14
CA TYR A 462 27.71 7.16 -3.48
C TYR A 462 27.51 5.97 -4.44
N CYS A 463 26.38 5.96 -5.18
CA CYS A 463 26.09 4.91 -6.15
C CYS A 463 27.12 4.89 -7.29
N ASP A 464 27.52 6.05 -7.81
CA ASP A 464 28.56 6.17 -8.83
C ASP A 464 29.92 5.67 -8.31
N ALA A 465 30.28 6.00 -7.06
CA ALA A 465 31.56 5.62 -6.45
C ALA A 465 31.72 4.10 -6.33
N ILE A 466 30.61 3.36 -6.19
CA ILE A 466 30.61 1.89 -6.12
C ILE A 466 30.09 1.23 -7.41
N ASP A 467 29.89 1.99 -8.49
CA ASP A 467 29.33 1.54 -9.76
C ASP A 467 28.06 0.68 -9.60
N ILE A 468 27.02 1.29 -9.03
CA ILE A 468 25.69 0.70 -8.90
C ILE A 468 24.63 1.65 -9.43
N GLU A 469 23.59 1.09 -10.04
CA GLU A 469 22.47 1.88 -10.55
C GLU A 469 21.62 2.42 -9.40
N LEU A 470 21.21 3.69 -9.51
CA LEU A 470 20.21 4.33 -8.68
C LEU A 470 18.91 4.42 -9.47
N GLN A 471 17.88 3.75 -8.96
CA GLN A 471 16.50 3.92 -9.39
C GLN A 471 15.71 4.71 -8.35
N HIS A 472 14.60 5.31 -8.75
CA HIS A 472 13.85 6.19 -7.88
C HIS A 472 12.35 6.15 -8.13
N HIS A 473 11.63 6.56 -7.08
CA HIS A 473 10.21 6.89 -7.15
C HIS A 473 9.96 8.18 -6.38
N VAL A 474 9.23 9.13 -6.97
CA VAL A 474 8.76 10.33 -6.27
C VAL A 474 7.51 9.99 -5.46
N LEU A 475 7.56 10.19 -4.14
CA LEU A 475 6.48 9.86 -3.22
C LEU A 475 5.21 10.68 -3.53
N GLU A 476 4.11 9.99 -3.82
CA GLU A 476 2.78 10.63 -3.98
C GLU A 476 1.95 10.58 -2.68
N SER A 477 2.08 9.52 -1.89
CA SER A 477 1.28 9.29 -0.67
C SER A 477 2.16 8.75 0.46
N PRO A 478 2.05 9.27 1.70
CA PRO A 478 1.16 10.35 2.09
C PRO A 478 1.59 11.70 1.51
N ALA A 479 0.61 12.52 1.09
CA ALA A 479 0.87 13.74 0.32
C ALA A 479 1.71 14.78 1.07
N TYR A 480 1.63 14.83 2.40
CA TYR A 480 2.44 15.71 3.24
C TYR A 480 3.93 15.34 3.26
N LEU A 481 4.31 14.10 2.93
CA LEU A 481 5.71 13.70 2.77
C LEU A 481 6.23 13.89 1.34
N SER A 482 5.35 14.22 0.38
CA SER A 482 5.77 14.39 -1.01
C SER A 482 6.70 15.59 -1.16
N ALA A 483 7.83 15.41 -1.86
CA ALA A 483 8.69 16.52 -2.25
C ALA A 483 7.94 17.58 -3.10
N LEU A 484 6.87 17.17 -3.79
CA LEU A 484 6.04 18.06 -4.60
C LEU A 484 5.12 18.97 -3.76
N ALA A 485 4.93 18.68 -2.46
CA ALA A 485 4.19 19.55 -1.55
C ALA A 485 5.04 20.74 -1.04
N MET A 486 6.36 20.66 -1.19
CA MET A 486 7.29 21.66 -0.67
C MET A 486 7.26 22.98 -1.47
N PRO A 487 7.63 24.12 -0.85
CA PRO A 487 7.70 25.41 -1.53
C PRO A 487 8.53 25.37 -2.81
N GLN A 488 8.06 26.07 -3.84
CA GLN A 488 8.68 26.04 -5.17
C GLN A 488 10.17 26.43 -5.12
N ALA A 489 10.55 27.39 -4.27
CA ALA A 489 11.94 27.78 -4.10
C ALA A 489 12.84 26.60 -3.68
N ILE A 490 12.38 25.75 -2.76
CA ILE A 490 13.12 24.57 -2.29
C ILE A 490 13.20 23.50 -3.37
N ARG A 491 12.11 23.31 -4.13
CA ARG A 491 12.10 22.38 -5.28
C ARG A 491 13.07 22.82 -6.37
N LEU A 492 13.12 24.12 -6.67
CA LEU A 492 14.06 24.66 -7.65
C LEU A 492 15.52 24.57 -7.19
N GLU A 493 15.79 24.73 -5.89
CA GLU A 493 17.11 24.47 -5.30
C GLU A 493 17.53 23.01 -5.48
N ALA A 494 16.66 22.05 -5.13
CA ALA A 494 16.88 20.63 -5.36
C ALA A 494 17.14 20.31 -6.85
N ALA A 495 16.32 20.86 -7.76
CA ALA A 495 16.50 20.70 -9.19
C ALA A 495 17.84 21.27 -9.69
N GLY A 496 18.29 22.40 -9.12
CA GLY A 496 19.60 22.98 -9.42
C GLY A 496 20.77 22.05 -9.08
N ARG A 497 20.71 21.40 -7.91
CA ARG A 497 21.72 20.40 -7.49
C ARG A 497 21.73 19.20 -8.41
N LEU A 498 20.55 18.66 -8.71
CA LEU A 498 20.40 17.53 -9.62
C LEU A 498 20.93 17.85 -11.03
N ARG A 499 20.69 19.05 -11.56
CA ARG A 499 21.28 19.50 -12.84
C ARG A 499 22.79 19.60 -12.75
N THR A 500 23.32 20.18 -11.67
CA THR A 500 24.76 20.30 -11.46
C THR A 500 25.43 18.94 -11.43
N TYR A 501 24.84 17.97 -10.71
CA TYR A 501 25.30 16.59 -10.70
C TYR A 501 25.21 15.95 -12.10
N ALA A 502 24.08 16.09 -12.80
CA ALA A 502 23.91 15.53 -14.15
C ALA A 502 24.91 16.10 -15.17
N ASP A 503 25.26 17.38 -15.07
CA ASP A 503 26.20 18.06 -15.97
C ASP A 503 27.66 17.77 -15.63
N SER A 504 27.99 17.53 -14.36
CA SER A 504 29.37 17.36 -13.89
C SER A 504 29.80 15.91 -13.68
N SER A 505 28.87 15.01 -13.38
CA SER A 505 29.18 13.59 -13.15
C SER A 505 29.39 12.87 -14.48
N THR A 506 30.41 12.00 -14.49
CA THR A 506 30.62 11.01 -15.56
C THR A 506 30.17 9.61 -15.13
N GLY A 507 29.60 9.49 -13.92
CA GLY A 507 29.08 8.25 -13.39
C GLY A 507 27.80 7.79 -14.11
N ARG A 508 27.43 6.52 -13.88
CA ARG A 508 26.32 5.87 -14.60
C ARG A 508 24.96 6.51 -14.29
N ASN A 509 24.84 7.19 -13.15
CA ASN A 509 23.55 7.72 -12.67
C ASN A 509 23.28 9.16 -13.11
N SER A 510 24.20 9.81 -13.84
CA SER A 510 24.06 11.20 -14.32
C SER A 510 22.75 11.47 -15.10
N GLY A 511 22.28 10.48 -15.88
CA GLY A 511 21.02 10.57 -16.64
C GLY A 511 19.78 10.07 -15.90
N SER A 512 19.93 9.47 -14.71
CA SER A 512 18.82 8.77 -14.04
C SER A 512 17.77 9.70 -13.44
N LEU A 513 18.10 10.98 -13.18
CA LEU A 513 17.26 11.90 -12.39
C LEU A 513 16.57 12.99 -13.22
N ALA A 514 16.56 12.86 -14.56
CA ALA A 514 16.01 13.88 -15.45
C ALA A 514 14.51 14.12 -15.25
N ASP A 515 13.73 13.07 -14.96
CA ASP A 515 12.31 13.19 -14.67
C ASP A 515 12.05 13.88 -13.32
N VAL A 516 12.92 13.66 -12.33
CA VAL A 516 12.86 14.33 -11.02
C VAL A 516 13.10 15.84 -11.18
N ILE A 517 14.13 16.22 -11.95
CA ILE A 517 14.44 17.63 -12.24
C ILE A 517 13.20 18.32 -12.84
N ALA A 518 12.63 17.72 -13.88
CA ALA A 518 11.44 18.25 -14.53
C ALA A 518 10.24 18.30 -13.56
N ALA A 519 10.04 17.27 -12.72
CA ALA A 519 8.95 17.27 -11.74
C ALA A 519 9.09 18.40 -10.71
N PHE A 520 10.32 18.70 -10.27
CA PHE A 520 10.60 19.80 -9.33
C PHE A 520 10.48 21.18 -9.98
N GLU A 521 10.69 21.31 -11.28
CA GLU A 521 10.51 22.56 -12.03
C GLU A 521 9.05 22.90 -12.31
N VAL A 522 8.15 21.90 -12.38
CA VAL A 522 6.73 22.13 -12.64
C VAL A 522 6.17 23.12 -11.63
N ALA A 523 5.52 24.18 -12.15
CA ALA A 523 4.87 25.19 -11.34
C ALA A 523 3.71 24.58 -10.56
N GLY A 524 3.72 24.79 -9.25
CA GLY A 524 2.69 24.34 -8.33
C GLY A 524 2.73 25.21 -7.08
N LEU A 525 1.57 25.61 -6.58
CA LEU A 525 1.48 26.36 -5.33
C LEU A 525 1.86 25.43 -4.17
N PRO A 526 2.64 25.90 -3.18
CA PRO A 526 2.81 25.17 -1.93
C PRO A 526 1.45 24.94 -1.30
N ASP A 527 1.26 23.75 -0.75
CA ASP A 527 0.07 23.44 0.03
C ASP A 527 0.42 23.64 1.51
N ALA A 528 0.09 24.80 2.04
CA ALA A 528 0.42 25.19 3.40
C ALA A 528 -0.08 24.16 4.43
N ALA A 529 -1.27 23.60 4.22
CA ALA A 529 -1.82 22.56 5.09
C ALA A 529 -0.98 21.28 5.07
N ARG A 530 -0.44 20.90 3.91
CA ARG A 530 0.48 19.74 3.81
C ARG A 530 1.82 20.01 4.48
N ILE A 531 2.32 21.24 4.44
CA ILE A 531 3.59 21.60 5.11
C ILE A 531 3.39 21.62 6.63
N GLU A 532 2.27 22.16 7.12
CA GLU A 532 1.90 22.07 8.53
C GLU A 532 1.75 20.61 8.98
N GLU A 533 1.10 19.78 8.16
CA GLU A 533 0.96 18.35 8.45
C GLU A 533 2.31 17.59 8.43
N PHE A 534 3.22 17.96 7.52
CA PHE A 534 4.60 17.47 7.51
C PHE A 534 5.33 17.79 8.82
N MET A 535 5.21 19.02 9.33
CA MET A 535 5.82 19.42 10.60
C MET A 535 5.23 18.63 11.78
N LEU A 536 3.90 18.51 11.86
CA LEU A 536 3.21 17.73 12.90
C LEU A 536 3.66 16.26 12.90
N PHE A 537 3.68 15.64 11.72
CA PHE A 537 4.17 14.26 11.54
C PHE A 537 5.61 14.12 11.98
N THR A 538 6.46 15.06 11.54
CA THR A 538 7.89 15.05 11.88
C THR A 538 8.12 15.17 13.37
N ASN A 539 7.46 16.12 14.03
CA ASN A 539 7.59 16.36 15.47
C ASN A 539 7.13 15.17 16.31
N ASP A 540 6.03 14.52 15.93
CA ASP A 540 5.52 13.33 16.61
C ASP A 540 6.52 12.15 16.51
N LEU A 541 7.09 11.94 15.33
CA LEU A 541 8.07 10.87 15.14
C LEU A 541 9.41 11.19 15.81
N ASP A 542 9.86 12.43 15.75
CA ASP A 542 11.10 12.89 16.41
C ASP A 542 11.03 12.68 17.91
N ALA A 543 9.91 13.09 18.52
CA ALA A 543 9.65 12.89 19.95
C ALA A 543 9.67 11.42 20.36
N SER A 544 9.06 10.55 19.56
CA SER A 544 8.94 9.11 19.88
C SER A 544 10.18 8.29 19.54
N ARG A 545 11.11 8.84 18.74
CA ARG A 545 12.32 8.15 18.27
C ARG A 545 13.61 8.74 18.81
N ASP A 546 13.52 9.80 19.62
CA ASP A 546 14.68 10.57 20.11
C ASP A 546 15.54 11.08 18.93
N GLN A 547 14.86 11.67 17.94
CA GLN A 547 15.47 12.27 16.75
C GLN A 547 15.18 13.77 16.71
N GLU A 548 15.98 14.50 15.93
CA GLU A 548 15.77 15.94 15.73
C GLU A 548 15.96 16.33 14.27
N PHE A 549 14.86 16.81 13.66
CA PHE A 549 14.82 17.25 12.27
C PHE A 549 15.84 18.35 11.98
N ALA A 550 15.90 19.40 12.79
CA ALA A 550 16.78 20.54 12.54
C ALA A 550 18.26 20.17 12.64
N SER A 551 18.61 19.17 13.45
CA SER A 551 19.97 18.63 13.55
C SER A 551 20.34 17.77 12.34
N THR A 552 19.38 17.05 11.76
CA THR A 552 19.62 16.18 10.58
C THR A 552 19.50 16.93 9.26
N PHE A 553 18.55 17.87 9.14
CA PHE A 553 18.25 18.64 7.92
C PHE A 553 18.29 20.16 8.20
N PRO A 554 19.43 20.72 8.67
CA PRO A 554 19.52 22.13 9.05
C PRO A 554 19.21 23.07 7.88
N GLU A 555 19.61 22.69 6.67
CA GLU A 555 19.34 23.48 5.47
C GLU A 555 17.85 23.49 5.09
N LEU A 556 17.19 22.33 5.12
CA LEU A 556 15.77 22.25 4.80
C LEU A 556 14.94 23.05 5.81
N ALA A 557 15.30 22.99 7.10
CA ALA A 557 14.67 23.81 8.14
C ALA A 557 14.81 25.32 7.85
N ARG A 558 16.02 25.76 7.46
CA ARG A 558 16.28 27.16 7.09
C ARG A 558 15.47 27.59 5.86
N LEU A 559 15.44 26.76 4.81
CA LEU A 559 14.72 27.06 3.58
C LEU A 559 13.20 27.10 3.77
N LEU A 560 12.66 26.28 4.66
CA LEU A 560 11.25 26.36 5.06
C LEU A 560 10.94 27.69 5.76
N ALA A 561 11.80 28.12 6.69
CA ALA A 561 11.65 29.39 7.38
C ALA A 561 11.72 30.59 6.40
N ASP A 562 12.67 30.58 5.47
CA ASP A 562 12.80 31.60 4.41
C ASP A 562 11.55 31.66 3.51
N ALA A 563 10.90 30.51 3.29
CA ALA A 563 9.65 30.40 2.53
C ALA A 563 8.40 30.79 3.34
N GLY A 564 8.57 31.26 4.59
CA GLY A 564 7.47 31.69 5.47
C GLY A 564 6.85 30.57 6.32
N PHE A 565 7.42 29.37 6.29
CA PHE A 565 6.98 28.21 7.08
C PHE A 565 7.91 28.02 8.28
N VAL A 566 7.69 28.82 9.32
CA VAL A 566 8.47 28.73 10.57
C VAL A 566 8.14 27.42 11.27
N TRP A 567 9.17 26.65 11.62
CA TRP A 567 9.01 25.36 12.30
C TRP A 567 8.32 25.53 13.66
N SER A 568 7.22 24.80 13.88
CA SER A 568 6.54 24.75 15.17
C SER A 568 6.99 23.52 15.95
N SER A 569 6.90 23.56 17.28
CA SER A 569 7.11 22.38 18.14
C SER A 569 5.82 21.60 18.40
N GLN A 570 4.74 21.91 17.66
CA GLN A 570 3.44 21.30 17.87
C GLN A 570 3.46 19.82 17.50
N ARG A 571 2.75 19.01 18.29
CA ARG A 571 2.59 17.57 18.13
C ARG A 571 1.11 17.24 18.02
N ARG A 572 0.77 16.18 17.28
CA ARG A 572 -0.62 15.72 17.13
C ARG A 572 -0.93 14.59 18.10
N PHE A 573 0.04 13.72 18.37
CA PHE A 573 -0.17 12.47 19.11
C PHE A 573 0.77 12.27 20.29
N SER A 574 1.77 13.13 20.47
CA SER A 574 2.83 13.00 21.49
C SER A 574 2.99 14.21 22.41
#